data_AF-I8AK52-F1
#
_entry.id   AF-I8AK52-F1
#
_cell.length_a   1.000
_cell.length_b   1.000
_cell.length_c   1.000
_cell.angle_alpha   90.00
_cell.angle_beta   90.00
_cell.angle_gamma   90.00
#
_symmetry.space_group_name_H-M   'P 1'
#
loop_
_entity.id
_entity.type
_entity.pdbx_description
1 polymer ?
#
loop_
_entity_poly.entity_id
_entity_poly.type
_entity_poly.pdbx_seq_one_letter_code
_entity_poly.pdbx_strand_id
1 'polypeptide(L)'
;MTIEMNVFFKMMQKDDKKEVLKFEIKGNEDEQSGNDVFVLSGSIVVFTIKGCNAGEVTAEFMNIQRDSKKTVLKFAIKGDSEKKAQELYKFAGQNVNLMIQPSQMSLDDFYEDNGPSEVEEDNPDQMSLDDIEDDEFEDFDTEEAFAEENK
;
A
#
# COMPACT_ATOMS: atom_id res chain seq x y z
N MET A 1 2.38 10.40 -16.65
CA MET A 1 3.16 9.63 -17.64
C MET A 1 2.74 8.17 -17.48
N THR A 2 2.35 7.52 -18.57
CA THR A 2 1.91 6.11 -18.56
C THR A 2 2.84 5.33 -19.45
N ILE A 3 3.38 4.22 -18.94
CA ILE A 3 4.30 3.34 -19.65
C ILE A 3 3.54 2.08 -20.02
N GLU A 4 3.49 1.74 -21.31
CA GLU A 4 2.85 0.52 -21.83
C GLU A 4 3.94 -0.45 -22.34
N MET A 5 3.82 -1.73 -22.00
CA MET A 5 4.79 -2.75 -22.38
C MET A 5 4.18 -4.15 -22.49
N ASN A 6 4.76 -4.99 -23.36
CA ASN A 6 4.44 -6.41 -23.39
C ASN A 6 5.36 -7.17 -22.43
N VAL A 7 4.77 -7.85 -21.45
CA VAL A 7 5.54 -8.58 -20.43
C VAL A 7 4.96 -9.97 -20.24
N PHE A 8 5.84 -10.92 -19.90
CA PHE A 8 5.41 -12.24 -19.49
C PHE A 8 5.02 -12.20 -18.01
N PHE A 9 3.73 -12.32 -17.70
CA PHE A 9 3.28 -12.46 -16.32
C PHE A 9 3.63 -13.88 -15.85
N LYS A 10 4.72 -14.00 -15.09
CA LYS A 10 5.27 -15.31 -14.76
C LYS A 10 4.47 -16.05 -13.71
N MET A 11 4.23 -15.38 -12.58
CA MET A 11 3.60 -15.98 -11.42
C MET A 11 3.12 -14.91 -10.45
N MET A 12 2.20 -15.33 -9.60
CA MET A 12 1.72 -14.60 -8.43
C MET A 12 1.90 -15.49 -7.21
N GLN A 13 2.35 -14.92 -6.10
CA GLN A 13 2.58 -15.64 -4.85
C GLN A 13 1.98 -14.87 -3.67
N LYS A 14 1.15 -15.56 -2.89
CA LYS A 14 0.68 -15.08 -1.59
C LYS A 14 1.82 -15.09 -0.58
N ASP A 15 2.02 -13.97 0.11
CA ASP A 15 3.09 -13.73 1.06
C ASP A 15 2.54 -13.00 2.28
N ASP A 16 2.40 -13.67 3.42
CA ASP A 16 1.81 -13.18 4.69
C ASP A 16 0.62 -12.21 4.56
N LYS A 17 0.86 -10.93 4.27
CA LYS A 17 -0.12 -9.83 4.16
C LYS A 17 -0.27 -9.23 2.76
N LYS A 18 0.47 -9.72 1.77
CA LYS A 18 0.55 -9.18 0.42
C LYS A 18 0.54 -10.29 -0.63
N GLU A 19 0.25 -9.91 -1.86
CA GLU A 19 0.45 -10.78 -3.01
C GLU A 19 1.57 -10.21 -3.88
N VAL A 20 2.57 -11.04 -4.18
CA VAL A 20 3.73 -10.67 -4.97
C VAL A 20 3.53 -11.12 -6.41
N LEU A 21 3.51 -10.16 -7.33
CA LEU A 21 3.44 -10.39 -8.77
C LEU A 21 4.82 -10.31 -9.39
N LYS A 22 5.13 -11.26 -10.26
CA LYS A 22 6.40 -11.31 -11.00
C LYS A 22 6.16 -11.26 -12.49
N PHE A 23 6.70 -10.24 -13.14
CA PHE A 23 6.70 -10.09 -14.60
C PHE A 23 8.12 -10.22 -15.15
N GLU A 24 8.25 -10.74 -16.37
CA GLU A 24 9.52 -10.86 -17.08
C GLU A 24 9.42 -10.17 -18.45
N ILE A 25 10.32 -9.22 -18.72
CA ILE A 25 10.58 -8.67 -20.05
C ILE A 25 11.71 -9.52 -20.66
N LYS A 26 11.51 -10.11 -21.85
CA LYS A 26 12.56 -10.87 -22.52
C LYS A 26 13.64 -9.92 -23.07
N GLY A 27 14.91 -10.30 -22.95
CA GLY A 27 16.03 -9.50 -23.41
C GLY A 27 15.92 -9.18 -24.91
N ASN A 28 16.10 -7.89 -25.23
CA ASN A 28 15.90 -7.21 -26.52
C ASN A 28 14.47 -6.77 -26.85
N GLU A 29 13.44 -7.19 -26.12
CA GLU A 29 12.09 -6.63 -26.25
C GLU A 29 11.92 -5.49 -25.22
N ASP A 30 11.43 -4.33 -25.66
CA ASP A 30 11.07 -3.20 -24.78
C ASP A 30 12.19 -2.70 -23.82
N GLU A 31 13.44 -2.65 -24.28
CA GLU A 31 14.57 -2.14 -23.49
C GLU A 31 14.35 -0.70 -23.00
N GLN A 32 13.72 0.14 -23.84
CA GLN A 32 13.36 1.51 -23.50
C GLN A 32 12.34 1.53 -22.36
N SER A 33 11.24 0.78 -22.50
CA SER A 33 10.19 0.70 -21.49
C SER A 33 10.73 0.13 -20.17
N GLY A 34 11.69 -0.80 -20.25
CA GLY A 34 12.45 -1.32 -19.10
C GLY A 34 13.28 -0.27 -18.38
N ASN A 35 13.87 0.70 -19.10
CA ASN A 35 14.56 1.84 -18.49
C ASN A 35 13.56 2.85 -17.91
N ASP A 36 12.43 3.08 -18.58
CA ASP A 36 11.41 4.02 -18.13
C ASP A 36 10.73 3.54 -16.84
N VAL A 37 10.58 2.23 -16.64
CA VAL A 37 10.07 1.70 -15.35
C VAL A 37 11.15 1.61 -14.29
N PHE A 38 12.44 1.63 -14.64
CA PHE A 38 13.51 1.58 -13.65
C PHE A 38 13.41 2.73 -12.64
N VAL A 39 13.02 3.93 -13.09
CA VAL A 39 12.84 5.10 -12.21
C VAL A 39 11.63 4.99 -11.26
N LEU A 40 10.74 4.04 -11.51
CA LEU A 40 9.57 3.76 -10.65
C LEU A 40 9.87 2.66 -9.61
N SER A 41 11.05 2.05 -9.63
CA SER A 41 11.42 1.05 -8.63
C SER A 41 11.48 1.69 -7.24
N GLY A 42 10.87 1.03 -6.25
CA GLY A 42 10.79 1.50 -4.88
C GLY A 42 9.66 2.51 -4.62
N SER A 43 8.80 2.79 -5.59
CA SER A 43 7.63 3.67 -5.42
C SER A 43 6.31 2.93 -5.56
N ILE A 44 5.22 3.61 -5.20
CA ILE A 44 3.87 3.13 -5.46
C ILE A 44 3.48 3.44 -6.89
N VAL A 45 2.94 2.44 -7.57
CA VAL A 45 2.43 2.56 -8.93
C VAL A 45 0.98 2.13 -8.98
N VAL A 46 0.27 2.65 -9.97
CA VAL A 46 -1.00 2.09 -10.40
C VAL A 46 -0.75 1.37 -11.71
N PHE A 47 -1.16 0.12 -11.83
CA PHE A 47 -1.03 -0.62 -13.08
C PHE A 47 -2.37 -1.21 -13.52
N THR A 48 -2.48 -1.45 -14.82
CA THR A 48 -3.62 -2.14 -15.43
C THR A 48 -3.11 -3.18 -16.43
N ILE A 49 -3.73 -4.36 -16.42
CA ILE A 49 -3.49 -5.37 -17.45
C ILE A 49 -4.63 -5.29 -18.47
N LYS A 50 -4.29 -5.04 -19.74
CA LYS A 50 -5.29 -4.95 -20.80
C LYS A 50 -6.07 -6.27 -20.93
N GLY A 51 -7.39 -6.18 -20.88
CA GLY A 51 -8.28 -7.35 -20.94
C GLY A 51 -8.49 -8.06 -19.60
N CYS A 52 -7.86 -7.62 -18.51
CA CYS A 52 -8.12 -8.11 -17.17
C CYS A 52 -9.23 -7.30 -16.49
N ASN A 53 -10.13 -7.99 -15.78
CA ASN A 53 -11.24 -7.36 -15.06
C ASN A 53 -10.83 -6.80 -13.68
N ALA A 54 -9.55 -6.88 -13.30
CA ALA A 54 -9.04 -6.29 -12.06
C ALA A 54 -9.12 -4.75 -12.05
N GLY A 55 -9.23 -4.12 -13.22
CA GLY A 55 -9.18 -2.66 -13.37
C GLY A 55 -7.80 -2.10 -13.00
N GLU A 56 -7.80 -0.89 -12.46
CA GLU A 56 -6.60 -0.26 -11.92
C GLU A 56 -6.22 -0.89 -10.57
N VAL A 57 -4.96 -1.28 -10.45
CA VAL A 57 -4.40 -1.96 -9.28
C VAL A 57 -3.25 -1.13 -8.73
N THR A 58 -3.39 -0.68 -7.49
CA THR A 58 -2.31 0.01 -6.77
C THR A 58 -1.36 -1.02 -6.18
N ALA A 59 -0.06 -0.85 -6.39
CA ALA A 59 0.97 -1.77 -5.94
C ALA A 59 2.27 -1.05 -5.59
N GLU A 60 3.03 -1.59 -4.65
CA GLU A 60 4.43 -1.24 -4.49
C GLU A 60 5.25 -1.89 -5.59
N PHE A 61 6.05 -1.10 -6.31
CA PHE A 61 7.04 -1.63 -7.22
C PHE A 61 8.34 -1.98 -6.46
N MET A 62 8.35 -3.14 -5.81
CA MET A 62 9.42 -3.55 -4.88
C MET A 62 10.83 -3.49 -5.50
N ASN A 63 11.03 -4.09 -6.68
CA ASN A 63 12.31 -4.03 -7.38
C ASN A 63 12.24 -4.43 -8.85
N ILE A 64 13.28 -4.04 -9.56
CA ILE A 64 13.64 -4.45 -10.91
C ILE A 64 14.98 -5.19 -10.88
N GLN A 65 15.05 -6.36 -11.52
CA GLN A 65 16.28 -7.14 -11.63
C GLN A 65 16.60 -7.36 -13.11
N ARG A 66 17.66 -6.73 -13.60
CA ARG A 66 18.13 -6.90 -14.98
C ARG A 66 19.21 -7.97 -15.02
N ASP A 67 18.97 -9.03 -15.78
CA ASP A 67 19.96 -10.05 -16.12
C ASP A 67 20.29 -9.99 -17.63
N SER A 68 21.27 -10.77 -18.09
CA SER A 68 21.71 -10.76 -19.49
C SER A 68 20.70 -11.36 -20.48
N LYS A 69 19.60 -11.94 -20.01
CA LYS A 69 18.57 -12.63 -20.80
C LYS A 69 17.19 -12.02 -20.64
N LYS A 70 16.90 -11.32 -19.54
CA LYS A 70 15.60 -10.77 -19.20
C LYS A 70 15.68 -9.73 -18.09
N THR A 71 14.62 -8.95 -17.97
CA THR A 71 14.38 -8.05 -16.85
C THR A 71 13.18 -8.54 -16.05
N VAL A 72 13.33 -8.69 -14.74
CA VAL A 72 12.28 -9.13 -13.83
C VAL A 72 11.72 -7.93 -13.08
N LEU A 73 10.41 -7.73 -13.13
CA LEU A 73 9.69 -6.72 -12.37
C LEU A 73 8.92 -7.40 -11.23
N LYS A 74 9.06 -6.91 -10.01
CA LYS A 74 8.31 -7.43 -8.85
C LYS A 74 7.42 -6.35 -8.25
N PHE A 75 6.13 -6.66 -8.15
CA PHE A 75 5.14 -5.79 -7.53
C PHE A 75 4.52 -6.47 -6.31
N ALA A 76 4.16 -5.70 -5.31
CA ALA A 76 3.39 -6.16 -4.15
C ALA A 76 2.05 -5.42 -4.10
N ILE A 77 0.95 -6.17 -4.11
CA ILE A 77 -0.38 -5.66 -3.83
C ILE A 77 -0.78 -6.07 -2.41
N LYS A 78 -1.60 -5.25 -1.75
CA LYS A 78 -2.16 -5.61 -0.44
C LYS A 78 -3.06 -6.85 -0.54
N GLY A 79 -3.03 -7.67 0.51
CA GLY A 79 -3.86 -8.87 0.61
C GLY A 79 -5.36 -8.61 0.79
N ASP A 80 -5.76 -7.39 1.16
CA ASP A 80 -7.16 -6.96 1.26
C ASP A 80 -7.85 -6.84 -0.12
N SER A 81 -7.06 -6.72 -1.19
CA SER A 81 -7.51 -6.58 -2.57
C SER A 81 -7.76 -7.95 -3.23
N GLU A 82 -8.33 -8.89 -2.48
CA GLU A 82 -8.46 -10.30 -2.85
C GLU A 82 -9.23 -10.50 -4.18
N LYS A 83 -10.27 -9.69 -4.44
CA LYS A 83 -11.01 -9.73 -5.71
C LYS A 83 -10.13 -9.36 -6.91
N LYS A 84 -9.32 -8.31 -6.79
CA LYS A 84 -8.39 -7.88 -7.85
C LYS A 84 -7.28 -8.93 -8.03
N ALA A 85 -6.77 -9.47 -6.92
CA ALA A 85 -5.78 -10.54 -6.92
C ALA A 85 -6.27 -11.80 -7.67
N GLN A 86 -7.52 -12.22 -7.44
CA GLN A 86 -8.13 -13.37 -8.13
C GLN A 86 -8.25 -13.15 -9.64
N GLU A 87 -8.63 -11.94 -10.08
CA GLU A 87 -8.67 -11.61 -11.51
C GLU A 87 -7.28 -11.62 -12.14
N LEU A 88 -6.27 -11.07 -11.44
CA LEU A 88 -4.88 -11.09 -11.88
C LEU A 88 -4.33 -12.51 -12.00
N TYR A 89 -4.67 -13.40 -11.06
CA TYR A 89 -4.19 -14.78 -11.05
C TYR A 89 -4.52 -15.53 -12.34
N LYS A 90 -5.66 -15.23 -12.97
CA LYS A 90 -6.07 -15.82 -14.26
C LYS A 90 -5.13 -15.50 -15.42
N PHE A 91 -4.34 -14.44 -15.28
CA PHE A 91 -3.38 -13.98 -16.28
C PHE A 91 -1.94 -14.43 -16.00
N ALA A 92 -1.68 -15.16 -14.90
CA ALA A 92 -0.38 -15.74 -14.66
C ALA A 92 -0.07 -16.85 -15.68
N GLY A 93 1.19 -16.91 -16.13
CA GLY A 93 1.69 -17.87 -17.11
C GLY A 93 1.56 -17.45 -18.58
N GLN A 94 1.15 -16.21 -18.88
CA GLN A 94 1.00 -15.72 -20.26
C GLN A 94 1.57 -14.32 -20.48
N ASN A 95 1.74 -13.94 -21.75
CA ASN A 95 2.11 -12.58 -22.12
C ASN A 95 0.91 -11.65 -21.93
N VAL A 96 1.15 -10.51 -21.30
CA VAL A 96 0.14 -9.49 -21.01
C VAL A 96 0.64 -8.13 -21.47
N ASN A 97 -0.30 -7.26 -21.81
CA ASN A 97 -0.01 -5.86 -22.03
C ASN A 97 -0.25 -5.11 -20.72
N LEU A 98 0.84 -4.60 -20.15
CA LEU A 98 0.88 -3.95 -18.84
C LEU A 98 1.04 -2.45 -19.04
N MET A 99 0.12 -1.69 -18.47
CA MET A 99 0.17 -0.23 -18.40
C MET A 99 0.50 0.17 -16.96
N ILE A 100 1.54 0.97 -16.75
CA ILE A 100 2.02 1.42 -15.44
C ILE A 100 2.03 2.94 -15.40
N GLN A 101 1.57 3.51 -14.30
CA GLN A 101 1.68 4.94 -14.00
C GLN A 101 2.17 5.15 -12.56
N PRO A 102 2.99 6.18 -12.29
CA PRO A 102 3.38 6.54 -10.93
C PRO A 102 2.13 6.94 -10.13
N SER A 103 2.04 6.45 -8.89
CA SER A 103 1.04 6.94 -7.94
C SER A 103 1.52 8.22 -7.28
N GLN A 104 0.57 9.07 -6.84
CA GLN A 104 0.87 10.19 -5.94
C GLN A 104 0.90 9.76 -4.47
N MET A 105 0.55 8.49 -4.18
CA MET A 105 0.56 7.90 -2.85
C MET A 105 1.99 7.59 -2.41
N SER A 106 2.33 7.88 -1.15
CA SER A 106 3.61 7.49 -0.57
C SER A 106 3.61 6.01 -0.14
N LEU A 107 4.79 5.45 0.13
CA LEU A 107 4.91 4.08 0.62
C LEU A 107 4.26 3.93 2.00
N ASP A 108 4.41 4.94 2.86
CA ASP A 108 3.83 4.96 4.22
C ASP A 108 2.30 4.97 4.14
N ASP A 109 1.71 5.88 3.35
CA ASP A 109 0.25 5.93 3.11
C ASP A 109 -0.25 4.60 2.54
N PHE A 110 0.53 3.98 1.64
CA PHE A 110 0.18 2.68 1.10
C PHE A 110 0.17 1.62 2.19
N TYR A 111 0.97 1.64 3.25
CA TYR A 111 0.89 0.63 4.30
C TYR A 111 -0.06 1.00 5.45
N GLU A 112 -0.40 2.28 5.61
CA GLU A 112 -1.20 2.82 6.72
C GLU A 112 -2.74 2.70 6.55
N ASP A 113 -3.25 2.39 5.36
CA ASP A 113 -4.68 2.26 5.03
C ASP A 113 -5.40 1.05 5.71
N ASN A 114 -4.96 0.64 6.90
CA ASN A 114 -5.68 -0.28 7.81
C ASN A 114 -6.08 0.40 9.13
N GLY A 115 -5.87 1.71 9.29
CA GLY A 115 -6.58 2.48 10.30
C GLY A 115 -8.03 2.68 9.84
N PRO A 116 -9.05 2.52 10.71
CA PRO A 116 -10.38 3.01 10.35
C PRO A 116 -10.20 4.46 9.96
N SER A 117 -10.61 4.82 8.74
CA SER A 117 -10.97 6.20 8.51
C SER A 117 -11.98 6.52 9.60
N GLU A 118 -11.62 7.37 10.56
CA GLU A 118 -12.61 8.17 11.27
C GLU A 118 -13.32 8.96 10.17
N VAL A 119 -14.34 8.33 9.59
CA VAL A 119 -15.50 9.06 9.15
C VAL A 119 -15.89 9.86 10.39
N GLU A 120 -15.72 11.18 10.30
CA GLU A 120 -16.50 12.10 11.09
C GLU A 120 -17.97 11.77 10.78
N GLU A 121 -18.50 10.76 11.47
CA GLU A 121 -19.91 10.60 11.66
C GLU A 121 -20.30 11.79 12.52
N ASP A 122 -20.84 12.80 11.85
CA ASP A 122 -21.52 13.96 12.40
C ASP A 122 -22.53 13.45 13.45
N ASN A 123 -22.04 13.29 14.68
CA ASN A 123 -22.82 12.87 15.82
C ASN A 123 -23.33 14.17 16.42
N PRO A 124 -24.63 14.49 16.33
CA PRO A 124 -25.17 15.76 16.84
C PRO A 124 -25.11 15.89 18.38
N ASP A 125 -24.52 14.91 19.07
CA ASP A 125 -24.36 14.86 20.53
C ASP A 125 -22.91 15.12 21.01
N GLN A 126 -21.99 15.54 20.14
CA GLN A 126 -20.70 16.04 20.62
C GLN A 126 -20.86 17.47 21.15
N MET A 127 -20.93 17.61 22.47
CA MET A 127 -20.84 18.89 23.16
C MET A 127 -19.48 19.55 22.86
N SER A 128 -19.51 20.78 22.36
CA SER A 128 -18.33 21.63 22.23
C SER A 128 -17.73 21.91 23.61
N LEU A 129 -16.40 22.06 23.66
CA LEU A 129 -15.62 22.42 24.85
C LEU A 129 -15.94 23.80 25.46
N ASP A 130 -17.02 24.45 25.00
CA ASP A 130 -17.53 25.75 25.46
C ASP A 130 -18.61 25.62 26.55
N ASP A 131 -19.06 24.42 26.91
CA ASP A 131 -20.05 24.15 27.98
C ASP A 131 -19.40 23.65 29.29
N ILE A 132 -18.25 24.19 29.68
CA ILE A 132 -17.76 24.05 31.06
C ILE A 132 -18.34 25.20 31.87
N GLU A 133 -19.41 24.94 32.62
CA GLU A 133 -19.81 25.79 33.74
C GLU A 133 -18.71 25.70 34.81
N ASP A 134 -18.10 26.85 35.12
CA ASP A 134 -17.18 27.06 36.24
C ASP A 134 -17.89 26.72 37.56
N ASP A 135 -17.83 25.46 37.99
CA ASP A 135 -18.27 25.04 39.32
C ASP A 135 -17.04 24.70 40.18
N GLU A 136 -16.74 25.68 41.04
CA GLU A 136 -16.01 25.65 42.31
C GLU A 136 -14.97 24.54 42.56
N PHE A 137 -13.70 24.94 42.49
CA PHE A 137 -12.61 24.25 43.17
C PHE A 137 -12.82 24.34 44.70
N GLU A 138 -13.35 23.29 45.32
CA GLU A 138 -13.23 23.09 46.76
C GLU A 138 -11.84 22.53 47.10
N ASP A 139 -11.10 23.33 47.88
CA ASP A 139 -9.84 22.98 48.52
C ASP A 139 -9.94 21.68 49.33
N PHE A 140 -9.07 20.71 49.03
CA PHE A 140 -8.74 19.63 49.98
C PHE A 140 -7.30 19.80 50.44
N ASP A 141 -7.13 20.65 51.44
CA ASP A 141 -6.03 20.56 52.38
C ASP A 141 -6.25 19.35 53.29
N THR A 142 -5.28 18.45 53.36
CA THR A 142 -5.00 17.70 54.60
C THR A 142 -3.58 17.13 54.56
N GLU A 143 -2.69 17.83 55.26
CA GLU A 143 -1.49 17.26 55.89
C GLU A 143 -1.91 16.18 56.91
N GLU A 144 -1.22 15.03 56.97
CA GLU A 144 -0.28 14.75 58.05
C GLU A 144 0.33 13.34 57.96
N ALA A 145 1.58 13.29 58.43
CA ALA A 145 2.50 12.16 58.51
C ALA A 145 1.97 10.96 59.31
N PHE A 146 2.54 9.77 59.09
CA PHE A 146 3.17 8.99 60.16
C PHE A 146 4.29 8.09 59.59
N ALA A 147 5.42 8.14 60.29
CA ALA A 147 6.60 7.32 60.11
C ALA A 147 6.38 5.87 60.58
N GLU A 148 7.20 4.93 60.09
CA GLU A 148 8.07 4.08 60.94
C GLU A 148 8.84 3.05 60.09
N GLU A 149 10.16 3.26 60.05
CA GLU A 149 11.25 2.36 60.43
C GLU A 149 11.10 0.82 60.42
N ASN A 150 12.24 0.20 60.08
CA ASN A 150 12.72 -1.17 60.38
C ASN A 150 12.34 -2.31 59.41
N LYS A 151 13.29 -2.74 58.57
CA LYS A 151 14.40 -3.63 58.97
C LYS A 151 15.49 -3.76 57.89
#